data_AF-A0A9N8PD96-F1
#
_entry.id   AF-A0A9N8PD96-F1
#
_cell.length_a   1.000
_cell.length_b   1.000
_cell.length_c   1.000
_cell.angle_alpha   90.00
_cell.angle_beta   90.00
_cell.angle_gamma   90.00
#
_symmetry.space_group_name_H-M   'P 1'
#
loop_
_entity.id
_entity.type
_entity.pdbx_description
1 polymer ?
#
loop_
_entity_poly.entity_id
_entity_poly.type
_entity_poly.pdbx_seq_one_letter_code
_entity_poly.pdbx_strand_id
1 'polypeptide(L)'
;MYHAAGEVPRLVCCQGDIDDADGAMPVYRHPSDQSLPLLRWTPVVTKIKEMAEERVGHKLNHALIQLYRSGQDHISEHSDKTLDIVHGSKIVNVSLGAQRTMRLRTKRPTTLQDSATSHNTQRSRDTTPTADAQPNPEDGRSRVTQRIPMPHNSMFVMGLDTNASWLHGIMPDKRPAAEHIPAESAYGNMRISITFRLIGTFLSADSKLIWGQGAVAKQKSDARPTVNGDPEESQRLIDAFGVENQVTAPEWNSIYGTGFDTLHLKSELPEHERPMLFLSGDGDMDTDVTAYISQLGVNVETVNPPVERLTSEIVDANGEPLVLTAAHRRVICFRQVGGMHTEVQGRNAIMEYLKETCAPHVQ
;
A
#
# COMPACT_ATOMS: atom_id res chain seq x y z
N MET A 1 2.28 -7.95 -7.07
CA MET A 1 3.23 -7.55 -6.01
C MET A 1 3.54 -8.75 -5.13
N TYR A 2 4.83 -8.98 -4.85
CA TYR A 2 5.29 -9.95 -3.86
C TYR A 2 5.80 -9.21 -2.62
N HIS A 3 5.61 -9.82 -1.46
CA HIS A 3 6.27 -9.45 -0.20
C HIS A 3 7.12 -10.64 0.25
N ALA A 4 7.92 -10.47 1.30
CA ALA A 4 8.84 -11.51 1.79
C ALA A 4 8.17 -12.88 2.08
N ALA A 5 6.84 -12.93 2.25
CA ALA A 5 6.08 -14.15 2.51
C ALA A 5 5.32 -14.72 1.28
N GLY A 6 5.45 -14.14 0.08
CA GLY A 6 4.81 -14.61 -1.14
C GLY A 6 3.99 -13.55 -1.88
N GLU A 7 3.03 -13.98 -2.71
CA GLU A 7 2.11 -13.07 -3.40
C GLU A 7 1.20 -12.36 -2.38
N VAL A 8 0.93 -11.07 -2.59
CA VAL A 8 0.00 -10.34 -1.74
C VAL A 8 -1.41 -10.91 -1.95
N PRO A 9 -2.08 -11.44 -0.89
CA PRO A 9 -3.35 -12.17 -1.03
C PRO A 9 -4.55 -11.22 -1.15
N ARG A 10 -4.40 -10.13 -1.90
CA ARG A 10 -5.37 -9.06 -2.15
C ARG A 10 -4.84 -8.15 -3.25
N LEU A 11 -5.72 -7.48 -3.97
CA LEU A 11 -5.31 -6.52 -4.99
C LEU A 11 -4.98 -5.17 -4.34
N VAL A 12 -3.94 -4.50 -4.84
CA VAL A 12 -3.45 -3.24 -4.27
C VAL A 12 -3.10 -2.22 -5.35
N CYS A 13 -3.29 -0.94 -5.05
CA CYS A 13 -2.71 0.17 -5.81
C CYS A 13 -2.42 1.35 -4.87
N CYS A 14 -1.55 2.26 -5.32
CA CYS A 14 -1.25 3.49 -4.58
C CYS A 14 -1.76 4.71 -5.35
N GLN A 15 -2.35 5.68 -4.65
CA GLN A 15 -2.66 7.01 -5.17
C GLN A 15 -2.06 8.09 -4.27
N GLY A 16 -1.72 9.24 -4.82
CA GLY A 16 -1.09 10.31 -4.07
C GLY A 16 -1.05 11.64 -4.80
N ASP A 17 -0.55 12.65 -4.10
CA ASP A 17 -0.23 13.95 -4.69
C ASP A 17 0.97 13.78 -5.65
N ILE A 18 0.85 14.31 -6.86
CA ILE A 18 1.96 14.44 -7.82
C ILE A 18 2.02 15.91 -8.20
N ASP A 19 3.17 16.54 -8.00
CA ASP A 19 3.37 17.95 -8.27
C ASP A 19 3.22 18.24 -9.76
N ASP A 20 2.37 19.21 -10.12
CA ASP A 20 2.11 19.55 -11.52
C ASP A 20 3.25 20.35 -12.17
N ALA A 21 4.11 20.98 -11.37
CA ALA A 21 5.24 21.76 -11.88
C ALA A 21 6.44 20.89 -12.25
N ASP A 22 6.73 19.86 -11.46
CA ASP A 22 7.93 19.04 -11.66
C ASP A 22 7.77 17.54 -11.41
N GLY A 23 6.55 17.05 -11.18
CA GLY A 23 6.24 15.64 -11.03
C GLY A 23 6.76 15.00 -9.75
N ALA A 24 7.26 15.79 -8.78
CA ALA A 24 7.66 15.27 -7.49
C ALA A 24 6.47 14.59 -6.78
N MET A 25 6.77 13.49 -6.09
CA MET A 25 5.73 12.65 -5.50
C MET A 25 6.18 12.02 -4.18
N PRO A 26 5.26 11.77 -3.23
CA PRO A 26 5.57 11.10 -1.98
C PRO A 26 5.85 9.60 -2.20
N VAL A 27 6.77 9.05 -1.41
CA VAL A 27 7.06 7.62 -1.40
C VAL A 27 6.90 7.04 -0.01
N TYR A 28 6.11 5.97 0.10
CA TYR A 28 5.98 5.18 1.33
C TYR A 28 6.74 3.85 1.18
N ARG A 29 7.85 3.71 1.90
CA ARG A 29 8.67 2.51 1.85
C ARG A 29 8.34 1.56 3.00
N HIS A 30 8.24 0.29 2.65
CA HIS A 30 8.06 -0.81 3.58
C HIS A 30 8.87 -2.02 3.10
N PRO A 31 8.98 -3.12 3.87
CA PRO A 31 9.75 -4.30 3.49
C PRO A 31 9.06 -5.07 2.36
N SER A 32 9.20 -4.57 1.14
CA SER A 32 8.82 -5.21 -0.12
C SER A 32 9.98 -5.09 -1.10
N ASP A 33 10.05 -6.03 -2.02
CA ASP A 33 11.10 -6.04 -3.05
C ASP A 33 11.10 -4.73 -3.85
N GLN A 34 9.90 -4.21 -4.16
CA GLN A 34 9.68 -3.02 -4.96
C GLN A 34 8.57 -2.14 -4.39
N SER A 35 8.64 -0.84 -4.70
CA SER A 35 7.61 0.15 -4.39
C SER A 35 6.53 0.15 -5.47
N LEU A 36 5.26 0.35 -5.10
CA LEU A 36 4.19 0.49 -6.09
C LEU A 36 4.31 1.84 -6.82
N PRO A 37 3.97 1.89 -8.11
CA PRO A 37 3.85 3.17 -8.80
C PRO A 37 2.72 3.98 -8.16
N LEU A 38 2.99 5.25 -7.86
CA LEU A 38 2.01 6.17 -7.29
C LEU A 38 1.13 6.75 -8.41
N LEU A 39 -0.17 6.53 -8.36
CA LEU A 39 -1.14 7.11 -9.30
C LEU A 39 -1.64 8.47 -8.80
N ARG A 40 -2.15 9.31 -9.70
CA ARG A 40 -2.89 10.51 -9.28
C ARG A 40 -4.19 10.13 -8.59
N TRP A 41 -4.68 11.03 -7.75
CA TRP A 41 -5.99 10.87 -7.14
C TRP A 41 -7.09 10.80 -8.19
N THR A 42 -7.96 9.80 -8.09
CA THR A 42 -9.23 9.84 -8.82
C THR A 42 -10.20 10.79 -8.12
N PRO A 43 -11.20 11.37 -8.83
CA PRO A 43 -12.18 12.26 -8.20
C PRO A 43 -12.88 11.65 -6.96
N VAL A 44 -13.13 10.34 -6.99
CA VAL A 44 -13.73 9.61 -5.87
C VAL A 44 -12.79 9.56 -4.67
N VAL A 45 -11.52 9.23 -4.88
CA VAL A 45 -10.54 9.14 -3.79
C VAL A 45 -10.21 10.52 -3.25
N THR A 46 -10.15 11.56 -4.09
CA THR A 46 -10.02 12.98 -3.66
C THR A 46 -11.12 13.35 -2.68
N LYS A 47 -12.39 13.06 -3.00
CA LYS A 47 -13.52 13.37 -2.11
C LYS A 47 -13.40 12.67 -0.76
N ILE A 48 -13.01 11.39 -0.76
CA ILE A 48 -12.81 10.63 0.49
C ILE A 48 -11.64 11.21 1.29
N LYS A 49 -10.54 11.58 0.60
CA LYS A 49 -9.35 12.20 1.19
C LYS A 49 -9.71 13.50 1.90
N GLU A 50 -10.44 14.41 1.25
CA GLU A 50 -10.86 15.69 1.82
C GLU A 50 -11.70 15.49 3.09
N MET A 51 -12.68 14.58 3.06
CA MET A 51 -13.47 14.24 4.25
C MET A 51 -12.62 13.64 5.38
N ALA A 52 -11.60 12.84 5.04
CA ALA A 52 -10.67 12.30 6.03
C ALA A 52 -9.76 13.39 6.62
N GLU A 53 -9.22 14.30 5.80
CA GLU A 53 -8.40 15.45 6.23
C GLU A 53 -9.16 16.35 7.22
N GLU A 54 -10.43 16.65 6.94
CA GLU A 54 -11.30 17.42 7.84
C GLU A 54 -11.42 16.77 9.23
N ARG A 55 -11.45 15.44 9.28
CA ARG A 55 -11.61 14.69 10.54
C ARG A 55 -10.32 14.58 11.34
N VAL A 56 -9.16 14.48 10.68
CA VAL A 56 -7.86 14.35 11.36
C VAL A 56 -7.14 15.68 11.57
N GLY A 57 -7.59 16.75 10.93
CA GLY A 57 -7.04 18.09 11.10
C GLY A 57 -5.66 18.31 10.45
N HIS A 58 -5.24 17.42 9.55
CA HIS A 58 -4.00 17.55 8.78
C HIS A 58 -4.17 16.99 7.37
N LYS A 59 -3.24 17.35 6.48
CA LYS A 59 -3.24 16.87 5.08
C LYS A 59 -2.90 15.40 4.95
N LEU A 60 -3.34 14.81 3.85
CA LEU A 60 -3.05 13.45 3.44
C LEU A 60 -2.61 13.50 1.97
N ASN A 61 -1.42 12.97 1.66
CA ASN A 61 -0.81 13.07 0.33
C ASN A 61 -0.52 11.70 -0.32
N HIS A 62 -0.82 10.61 0.37
CA HIS A 62 -0.60 9.25 -0.13
C HIS A 62 -1.65 8.29 0.43
N ALA A 63 -2.11 7.35 -0.39
CA ALA A 63 -2.99 6.26 0.04
C ALA A 63 -2.58 4.92 -0.58
N LEU A 64 -2.59 3.87 0.24
CA LEU A 64 -2.63 2.49 -0.23
C LEU A 64 -4.08 2.02 -0.29
N ILE A 65 -4.56 1.70 -1.49
CA ILE A 65 -5.90 1.17 -1.75
C ILE A 65 -5.79 -0.35 -1.90
N GLN A 66 -6.66 -1.08 -1.22
CA GLN A 66 -6.62 -2.54 -1.16
C GLN A 66 -8.03 -3.09 -1.39
N LEU A 67 -8.18 -3.99 -2.37
CA LEU A 67 -9.42 -4.72 -2.62
C LEU A 67 -9.29 -6.13 -2.07
N TYR A 68 -10.16 -6.43 -1.11
CA TYR A 68 -10.41 -7.76 -0.58
C TYR A 68 -11.59 -8.34 -1.36
N ARG A 69 -11.32 -9.32 -2.22
CA ARG A 69 -12.33 -9.93 -3.12
C ARG A 69 -13.32 -10.82 -2.37
N SER A 70 -12.91 -11.34 -1.21
CA SER A 70 -13.74 -12.21 -0.38
C SER A 70 -13.28 -12.16 1.09
N GLY A 71 -13.85 -13.02 1.94
CA GLY A 71 -13.39 -13.22 3.32
C GLY A 71 -12.03 -13.92 3.43
N GLN A 72 -11.49 -14.48 2.35
CA GLN A 72 -10.20 -15.18 2.34
C GLN A 72 -9.01 -14.25 2.12
N ASP A 73 -9.23 -13.15 1.39
CA ASP A 73 -8.21 -12.10 1.23
C ASP A 73 -7.93 -11.48 2.61
N HIS A 74 -6.65 -11.24 2.92
CA HIS A 74 -6.24 -10.84 4.26
C HIS A 74 -4.97 -9.98 4.27
N ILE A 75 -4.69 -9.40 5.43
CA ILE A 75 -3.40 -8.79 5.75
C ILE A 75 -3.01 -9.24 7.16
N SER A 76 -1.89 -9.95 7.25
CA SER A 76 -1.34 -10.43 8.52
C SER A 76 -1.07 -9.29 9.48
N GLU A 77 -0.95 -9.60 10.77
CA GLU A 77 -0.62 -8.60 11.79
C GLU A 77 0.73 -7.93 11.51
N HIS A 78 0.72 -6.62 11.44
CA HIS A 78 1.89 -5.78 11.19
C HIS A 78 1.71 -4.42 11.88
N SER A 79 2.77 -3.62 11.93
CA SER A 79 2.68 -2.18 12.14
C SER A 79 3.10 -1.49 10.85
N ASP A 80 2.52 -0.34 10.57
CA ASP A 80 2.95 0.50 9.44
C ASP A 80 4.36 1.04 9.73
N LYS A 81 5.16 1.20 8.69
CA LYS A 81 6.54 1.68 8.78
C LYS A 81 6.56 3.19 8.91
N THR A 82 7.22 3.72 9.94
CA THR A 82 7.16 5.14 10.25
C THR A 82 8.27 5.97 9.60
N LEU A 83 9.21 5.32 8.88
CA LEU A 83 10.32 5.98 8.18
C LEU A 83 9.86 7.21 7.36
N ASP A 84 8.83 7.04 6.55
CA ASP A 84 8.37 8.08 5.62
C ASP A 84 7.11 8.82 6.11
N ILE A 85 6.49 8.41 7.22
CA ILE A 85 5.25 9.03 7.73
C ILE A 85 5.59 10.24 8.58
N VAL A 86 5.02 11.40 8.27
CA VAL A 86 5.28 12.66 8.98
C VAL A 86 4.98 12.52 10.48
N HIS A 87 5.93 12.95 11.31
CA HIS A 87 5.80 12.93 12.76
C HIS A 87 4.52 13.64 13.24
N GLY A 88 3.84 13.05 14.24
CA GLY A 88 2.59 13.59 14.80
C GLY A 88 1.34 13.38 13.93
N SER A 89 1.48 12.97 12.66
CA SER A 89 0.34 12.67 11.79
C SER A 89 -0.38 11.38 12.18
N LYS A 90 -1.54 11.14 11.56
CA LYS A 90 -2.37 9.94 11.75
C LYS A 90 -2.38 9.08 10.50
N ILE A 91 -2.51 7.76 10.72
CA ILE A 91 -2.82 6.77 9.70
C ILE A 91 -4.33 6.60 9.68
N VAL A 92 -4.95 6.79 8.51
CA VAL A 92 -6.41 6.82 8.37
C VAL A 92 -6.87 5.71 7.45
N ASN A 93 -7.64 4.75 7.97
CA ASN A 93 -8.21 3.67 7.18
C ASN A 93 -9.71 3.90 6.96
N VAL A 94 -10.12 4.13 5.71
CA VAL A 94 -11.53 4.16 5.30
C VAL A 94 -11.91 2.80 4.74
N SER A 95 -13.06 2.28 5.16
CA SER A 95 -13.60 0.98 4.73
C SER A 95 -14.89 1.15 3.95
N LEU A 96 -14.95 0.59 2.75
CA LEU A 96 -16.12 0.56 1.88
C LEU A 96 -16.42 -0.88 1.50
N GLY A 97 -17.69 -1.26 1.54
CA GLY A 97 -18.16 -2.59 1.15
C GLY A 97 -18.43 -3.50 2.35
N ALA A 98 -18.21 -4.79 2.17
CA ALA A 98 -18.44 -5.82 3.17
C ALA A 98 -17.69 -5.53 4.47
N GLN A 99 -18.37 -5.69 5.61
CA GLN A 99 -17.76 -5.54 6.91
C GLN A 99 -16.62 -6.55 7.10
N ARG A 100 -15.51 -6.08 7.68
CA ARG A 100 -14.41 -6.93 8.15
C ARG A 100 -14.03 -6.53 9.56
N THR A 101 -13.31 -7.41 10.24
CA THR A 101 -12.81 -7.13 11.59
C THR A 101 -11.34 -6.72 11.53
N MET A 102 -11.04 -5.49 11.96
CA MET A 102 -9.68 -5.06 12.27
C MET A 102 -9.27 -5.66 13.62
N ARG A 103 -8.23 -6.47 13.61
CA ARG A 103 -7.65 -7.03 14.84
C ARG A 103 -6.47 -6.18 15.27
N LEU A 104 -6.54 -5.58 16.45
CA LEU A 104 -5.40 -4.93 17.11
C LEU A 104 -4.84 -5.87 18.17
N ARG A 105 -3.52 -6.02 18.24
CA ARG A 105 -2.86 -6.82 19.28
C ARG A 105 -1.59 -6.14 19.77
N THR A 106 -1.45 -5.92 21.07
CA THR A 106 -0.25 -5.26 21.64
C THR A 106 1.01 -6.00 21.20
N LYS A 107 2.10 -5.26 20.93
CA LYS A 107 3.44 -5.86 20.80
C LYS A 107 3.86 -6.48 22.14
N ARG A 108 4.82 -7.41 22.10
CA ARG A 108 5.42 -7.91 23.34
C ARG A 108 6.37 -6.83 23.87
N PRO A 109 6.44 -6.59 25.19
CA PRO A 109 7.56 -5.86 25.75
C PRO A 109 8.83 -6.60 25.35
N THR A 110 9.75 -5.90 24.70
CA THR A 110 11.10 -6.38 24.43
C THR A 110 12.03 -5.52 25.26
N THR A 111 12.58 -6.08 26.31
CA THR A 111 13.72 -5.49 27.00
C THR A 111 14.94 -5.61 26.10
N LEU A 112 15.64 -4.50 25.84
CA LEU A 112 16.83 -4.44 24.98
C LEU A 112 17.99 -5.37 25.46
N GLN A 113 17.85 -6.05 26.60
CA GLN A 113 18.81 -7.03 27.12
C GLN A 113 18.67 -8.44 26.52
N ASP A 114 17.53 -8.78 25.91
CA ASP A 114 17.30 -10.14 25.40
C ASP A 114 17.95 -10.40 24.03
N SER A 115 18.49 -9.35 23.39
CA SER A 115 19.10 -9.42 22.06
C SER A 115 20.56 -9.89 22.05
N ALA A 116 21.23 -9.91 23.22
CA ALA A 116 22.65 -10.25 23.30
C ALA A 116 22.94 -11.77 23.45
N THR A 117 21.93 -12.61 23.69
CA THR A 117 22.11 -14.06 23.91
C THR A 117 21.41 -14.95 22.90
N SER A 118 20.69 -14.41 21.91
CA SER A 118 19.99 -15.23 20.92
C SER A 118 20.79 -15.40 19.61
N HIS A 119 22.09 -15.62 19.70
CA HIS A 119 22.83 -16.32 18.66
C HIS A 119 23.09 -17.76 19.12
N ASN A 120 22.57 -18.69 18.33
CA ASN A 120 22.75 -20.14 18.41
C ASN A 120 21.70 -20.90 19.25
N THR A 121 20.58 -21.24 18.62
CA THR A 121 19.92 -22.54 18.89
C THR A 121 19.11 -22.95 17.66
N GLN A 122 19.67 -23.89 16.90
CA GLN A 122 18.92 -24.72 15.97
C GLN A 122 17.69 -25.28 16.68
N ARG A 123 16.51 -25.11 16.07
CA ARG A 123 15.28 -25.80 16.47
C ARG A 123 15.48 -27.31 16.31
N SER A 124 15.86 -27.98 17.39
CA SER A 124 15.71 -29.43 17.50
C SER A 124 14.34 -29.75 18.09
N ARG A 125 13.55 -30.50 17.33
CA ARG A 125 12.30 -31.12 17.79
C ARG A 125 12.68 -32.34 18.61
N ASP A 126 12.52 -32.24 19.92
CA ASP A 126 12.07 -33.29 20.84
C ASP A 126 12.56 -32.93 22.24
N THR A 127 11.63 -32.76 23.17
CA THR A 127 11.74 -33.21 24.55
C THR A 127 10.44 -32.90 25.30
N THR A 128 9.94 -33.93 25.94
CA THR A 128 8.82 -33.97 26.89
C THR A 128 8.96 -32.95 28.03
N PRO A 129 7.86 -32.42 28.58
CA PRO A 129 7.90 -31.42 29.63
C PRO A 129 8.22 -32.08 30.99
N THR A 130 9.37 -31.74 31.57
CA THR A 130 9.60 -31.91 33.01
C THR A 130 8.93 -30.76 33.76
N ALA A 131 8.03 -31.13 34.68
CA ALA A 131 7.52 -30.24 35.71
C ALA A 131 8.68 -29.75 36.61
N ASP A 132 8.52 -28.57 37.20
CA ASP A 132 9.45 -27.89 38.12
C ASP A 132 10.45 -26.90 37.49
N ALA A 133 9.94 -25.96 36.70
CA ALA A 133 10.49 -24.60 36.64
C ALA A 133 9.40 -23.61 37.05
N GLN A 134 9.60 -22.95 38.21
CA GLN A 134 8.71 -21.87 38.65
C GLN A 134 8.73 -20.73 37.63
N PRO A 135 7.57 -20.22 37.18
CA PRO A 135 7.53 -19.10 36.26
C PRO A 135 8.01 -17.83 36.96
N ASN A 136 8.99 -17.17 36.35
CA ASN A 136 9.46 -15.85 36.77
C ASN A 136 8.28 -14.85 36.65
N PRO A 137 7.89 -14.08 37.70
CA PRO A 137 6.62 -13.36 37.70
C PRO A 137 6.57 -12.10 36.80
N GLU A 138 7.69 -11.68 36.21
CA GLU A 138 7.76 -10.41 35.46
C GLU A 138 7.56 -10.53 33.94
N ASP A 139 7.45 -11.75 33.40
CA ASP A 139 7.28 -12.00 31.95
C ASP A 139 5.80 -12.22 31.53
N GLY A 140 4.86 -11.87 32.42
CA GLY A 140 3.49 -12.40 32.46
C GLY A 140 2.36 -11.50 31.93
N ARG A 141 2.62 -10.40 31.20
CA ARG A 141 1.51 -9.61 30.62
C ARG A 141 1.02 -10.26 29.33
N SER A 142 -0.09 -11.00 29.42
CA SER A 142 -0.82 -11.52 28.26
C SER A 142 -1.08 -10.40 27.25
N ARG A 143 -0.77 -10.63 25.96
CA ARG A 143 -1.00 -9.64 24.91
C ARG A 143 -2.48 -9.29 24.83
N VAL A 144 -2.80 -8.00 24.89
CA VAL A 144 -4.18 -7.52 24.75
C VAL A 144 -4.56 -7.57 23.28
N THR A 145 -5.73 -8.14 22.98
CA THR A 145 -6.28 -8.19 21.61
C THR A 145 -7.63 -7.48 21.59
N GLN A 146 -7.81 -6.55 20.65
CA GLN A 146 -9.09 -5.91 20.35
C GLN A 146 -9.55 -6.32 18.96
N ARG A 147 -10.86 -6.46 18.78
CA ARG A 147 -11.51 -6.79 17.51
C ARG A 147 -12.50 -5.69 17.21
N ILE A 148 -12.22 -4.89 16.19
CA ILE A 148 -12.97 -3.70 15.84
C ILE A 148 -13.69 -3.98 14.51
N PRO A 149 -15.03 -4.07 14.51
CA PRO A 149 -15.79 -4.15 13.26
C PRO A 149 -15.58 -2.90 12.41
N MET A 150 -15.33 -3.11 11.12
CA MET A 150 -15.14 -2.07 10.11
C MET A 150 -16.28 -2.13 9.09
N PRO A 151 -17.47 -1.58 9.41
CA PRO A 151 -18.62 -1.61 8.51
C PRO A 151 -18.38 -0.75 7.26
N HIS A 152 -19.28 -0.88 6.28
CA HIS A 152 -19.33 0.02 5.13
C HIS A 152 -19.35 1.48 5.58
N ASN A 153 -18.57 2.33 4.90
CA ASN A 153 -18.47 3.76 5.15
C ASN A 153 -18.00 4.11 6.59
N SER A 154 -17.09 3.29 7.13
CA SER A 154 -16.42 3.55 8.41
C SER A 154 -15.01 4.08 8.21
N MET A 155 -14.52 4.80 9.21
CA MET A 155 -13.17 5.32 9.27
C MET A 155 -12.53 4.93 10.61
N PHE A 156 -11.33 4.36 10.54
CA PHE A 156 -10.51 4.01 11.68
C PHE A 156 -9.22 4.83 11.64
N VAL A 157 -8.93 5.57 12.71
CA VAL A 157 -7.81 6.50 12.80
C VAL A 157 -6.84 6.02 13.86
N MET A 158 -5.55 5.94 13.50
CA MET A 158 -4.49 5.50 14.40
C MET A 158 -3.37 6.54 14.47
N GLY A 159 -2.94 6.89 15.68
CA GLY A 159 -1.72 7.68 15.88
C GLY A 159 -0.45 6.84 15.83
N LEU A 160 0.70 7.47 15.60
CA LEU A 160 1.98 6.78 15.50
C LEU A 160 2.36 6.04 16.80
N ASP A 161 2.00 6.56 17.98
CA ASP A 161 2.24 5.88 19.26
C ASP A 161 1.47 4.56 19.37
N THR A 162 0.22 4.55 18.89
CA THR A 162 -0.59 3.34 18.82
C THR A 162 0.00 2.37 17.80
N ASN A 163 0.40 2.84 16.61
CA ASN A 163 1.06 2.02 15.59
C ASN A 163 2.37 1.40 16.11
N ALA A 164 3.13 2.15 16.92
CA ALA A 164 4.38 1.68 17.49
C ALA A 164 4.19 0.61 18.57
N SER A 165 3.02 0.60 19.23
CA SER A 165 2.73 -0.28 20.37
C SER A 165 1.79 -1.46 20.05
N TRP A 166 1.11 -1.41 18.91
CA TRP A 166 0.13 -2.40 18.49
C TRP A 166 0.45 -2.92 17.10
N LEU A 167 0.17 -4.21 16.89
CA LEU A 167 0.04 -4.80 15.57
C LEU A 167 -1.43 -4.71 15.15
N HIS A 168 -1.68 -4.51 13.86
CA HIS A 168 -3.00 -4.53 13.25
C HIS A 168 -3.05 -5.45 12.04
N GLY A 169 -4.22 -6.01 11.77
CA GLY A 169 -4.44 -6.85 10.59
C GLY A 169 -5.91 -7.17 10.37
N ILE A 170 -6.23 -7.63 9.16
CA ILE A 170 -7.54 -8.18 8.79
C ILE A 170 -7.30 -9.63 8.48
N MET A 171 -7.78 -10.52 9.34
CA MET A 171 -7.55 -11.96 9.24
C MET A 171 -8.53 -12.59 8.25
N PRO A 172 -8.18 -13.75 7.64
CA PRO A 172 -9.14 -14.53 6.88
C PRO A 172 -10.33 -14.90 7.77
N ASP A 173 -11.55 -14.69 7.27
CA ASP A 173 -12.75 -15.19 7.90
C ASP A 173 -12.96 -16.65 7.46
N LYS A 174 -12.87 -17.56 8.43
CA LYS A 174 -13.00 -19.01 8.21
C LYS A 174 -14.32 -19.56 8.72
N ARG A 175 -15.21 -18.69 9.21
CA ARG A 175 -16.53 -19.11 9.66
C ARG A 175 -17.37 -19.60 8.48
N PRO A 176 -18.29 -20.55 8.69
CA PRO A 176 -19.32 -20.87 7.71
C PRO A 176 -20.15 -19.64 7.35
N ALA A 177 -20.58 -19.54 6.08
CA ALA A 177 -21.37 -18.39 5.60
C ALA A 177 -22.69 -18.18 6.38
N ALA A 178 -23.24 -19.22 6.99
CA ALA A 178 -24.43 -19.14 7.84
C ALA A 178 -24.21 -18.37 9.16
N GLU A 179 -22.95 -18.18 9.59
CA GLU A 179 -22.59 -17.41 10.78
C GLU A 179 -22.31 -15.92 10.48
N HIS A 180 -22.32 -15.53 9.21
CA HIS A 180 -22.09 -14.15 8.81
C HIS A 180 -23.35 -13.31 9.04
N ILE A 181 -23.17 -12.11 9.58
CA ILE A 181 -24.26 -11.12 9.58
C ILE A 181 -24.40 -10.50 8.17
N PRO A 182 -25.57 -9.93 7.81
CA PRO A 182 -25.78 -9.37 6.46
C PRO A 182 -24.68 -8.40 6.00
N ALA A 183 -24.21 -7.53 6.91
CA ALA A 183 -23.15 -6.57 6.60
C ALA A 183 -21.80 -7.21 6.20
N GLU A 184 -21.50 -8.43 6.66
CA GLU A 184 -20.26 -9.15 6.35
C GLU A 184 -20.29 -9.83 4.97
N SER A 185 -21.50 -10.15 4.49
CA SER A 185 -21.77 -10.77 3.19
C SER A 185 -22.24 -9.78 2.12
N ALA A 186 -22.54 -8.54 2.51
CA ALA A 186 -22.93 -7.46 1.62
C ALA A 186 -21.88 -7.13 0.56
N TYR A 187 -22.27 -6.38 -0.48
CA TYR A 187 -21.38 -5.93 -1.55
C TYR A 187 -20.62 -7.08 -2.24
N GLY A 188 -21.26 -8.26 -2.35
CA GLY A 188 -20.67 -9.44 -2.95
C GLY A 188 -19.51 -10.01 -2.14
N ASN A 189 -19.50 -9.80 -0.82
CA ASN A 189 -18.39 -10.08 0.08
C ASN A 189 -17.11 -9.26 -0.19
N MET A 190 -17.17 -8.24 -1.04
CA MET A 190 -15.98 -7.45 -1.38
C MET A 190 -15.81 -6.25 -0.45
N ARG A 191 -14.57 -5.92 -0.11
CA ARG A 191 -14.22 -4.73 0.68
C ARG A 191 -13.09 -3.96 0.03
N ILE A 192 -13.26 -2.65 -0.09
CA ILE A 192 -12.19 -1.70 -0.41
C ILE A 192 -11.72 -1.06 0.89
N SER A 193 -10.40 -1.06 1.07
CA SER A 193 -9.68 -0.43 2.18
C SER A 193 -8.82 0.68 1.62
N ILE A 194 -8.98 1.91 2.10
CA ILE A 194 -8.14 3.04 1.70
C ILE A 194 -7.37 3.49 2.92
N THR A 195 -6.06 3.24 2.95
CA THR A 195 -5.19 3.67 4.04
C THR A 195 -4.42 4.92 3.62
N PHE A 196 -4.89 6.07 4.07
CA PHE A 196 -4.23 7.36 3.88
C PHE A 196 -3.12 7.60 4.90
N ARG A 197 -2.08 8.31 4.45
CA ARG A 197 -0.92 8.73 5.23
C ARG A 197 -0.53 10.14 4.80
N LEU A 198 0.12 10.87 5.72
CA LEU A 198 0.91 12.04 5.37
C LEU A 198 2.38 11.63 5.28
N ILE A 199 2.93 11.65 4.08
CA ILE A 199 4.27 11.21 3.77
C ILE A 199 5.21 12.40 3.63
N GLY A 200 6.36 12.32 4.29
CA GLY A 200 7.37 13.37 4.36
C GLY A 200 8.61 13.09 3.52
N THR A 201 8.65 11.98 2.78
CA THR A 201 9.75 11.59 1.87
C THR A 201 9.25 11.62 0.43
N PHE A 202 10.05 12.16 -0.47
CA PHE A 202 9.65 12.46 -1.84
C PHE A 202 10.68 11.97 -2.84
N LEU A 203 10.19 11.68 -4.05
CA LEU A 203 10.98 11.31 -5.21
C LEU A 203 10.87 12.38 -6.30
N SER A 204 11.89 12.48 -7.15
CA SER A 204 11.78 13.17 -8.43
C SER A 204 10.81 12.42 -9.35
N ALA A 205 10.33 13.12 -10.37
CA ALA A 205 9.45 12.59 -11.42
C ALA A 205 9.98 11.28 -12.06
N ASP A 206 11.29 11.16 -12.25
CA ASP A 206 11.93 9.95 -12.79
C ASP A 206 12.38 8.96 -11.71
N SER A 207 12.01 9.17 -10.45
CA SER A 207 12.38 8.36 -9.28
C SER A 207 13.90 8.21 -9.06
N LYS A 208 14.73 9.05 -9.69
CA LYS A 208 16.20 8.99 -9.55
C LYS A 208 16.73 9.77 -8.37
N LEU A 209 15.98 10.75 -7.88
CA LEU A 209 16.37 11.56 -6.72
C LEU A 209 15.37 11.35 -5.58
N ILE A 210 15.87 11.38 -4.35
CA ILE A 210 15.10 11.24 -3.12
C ILE A 210 15.50 12.30 -2.09
N TRP A 211 14.50 12.81 -1.36
CA TRP A 211 14.69 13.74 -0.25
C TRP A 211 13.53 13.66 0.76
N GLY A 212 13.67 14.34 1.89
CA GLY A 212 12.64 14.47 2.91
C GLY A 212 12.95 13.70 4.19
N GLN A 213 11.93 13.48 5.03
CA GLN A 213 12.08 12.98 6.40
C GLN A 213 12.87 11.67 6.47
N GLY A 214 12.48 10.67 5.70
CA GLY A 214 13.09 9.35 5.69
C GLY A 214 14.34 9.24 4.79
N ALA A 215 14.66 10.27 4.00
CA ALA A 215 15.85 10.29 3.16
C ALA A 215 17.07 10.81 3.92
N VAL A 216 18.29 10.60 3.40
CA VAL A 216 19.48 11.23 3.99
C VAL A 216 19.42 12.75 3.82
N ALA A 217 19.08 13.22 2.62
CA ALA A 217 18.82 14.62 2.35
C ALA A 217 17.42 15.04 2.78
N LYS A 218 17.28 16.08 3.61
CA LYS A 218 15.98 16.50 4.13
C LYS A 218 15.25 17.50 3.21
N GLN A 219 15.98 18.19 2.34
CA GLN A 219 15.45 19.22 1.45
C GLN A 219 15.62 18.84 -0.01
N LYS A 220 14.72 19.36 -0.87
CA LYS A 220 14.73 19.11 -2.32
C LYS A 220 16.00 19.65 -3.01
N SER A 221 16.54 20.78 -2.54
CA SER A 221 17.79 21.35 -3.07
C SER A 221 19.00 20.43 -2.89
N ASP A 222 18.94 19.57 -1.87
CA ASP A 222 20.02 18.68 -1.47
C ASP A 222 19.73 17.23 -1.89
N ALA A 223 18.73 17.01 -2.75
CA ALA A 223 18.22 15.69 -3.11
C ALA A 223 19.35 14.77 -3.62
N ARG A 224 19.28 13.51 -3.21
CA ARG A 224 20.34 12.53 -3.45
C ARG A 224 19.88 11.46 -4.43
N PRO A 225 20.80 10.82 -5.18
CA PRO A 225 20.46 9.67 -6.00
C PRO A 225 19.78 8.57 -5.20
N THR A 226 18.73 7.96 -5.76
CA THR A 226 18.11 6.76 -5.18
C THR A 226 19.07 5.57 -5.26
N VAL A 227 19.01 4.72 -4.24
CA VAL A 227 19.76 3.46 -4.19
C VAL A 227 18.81 2.31 -4.47
N ASN A 228 19.15 1.47 -5.45
CA ASN A 228 18.32 0.36 -5.91
C ASN A 228 19.13 -0.93 -5.94
N GLY A 229 18.73 -1.92 -5.13
CA GLY A 229 19.33 -3.25 -5.14
C GLY A 229 20.76 -3.34 -4.61
N ASP A 230 21.25 -2.31 -3.92
CA ASP A 230 22.51 -2.36 -3.21
C ASP A 230 22.35 -3.27 -1.97
N PRO A 231 23.12 -4.37 -1.82
CA PRO A 231 22.92 -5.31 -0.73
C PRO A 231 23.16 -4.71 0.66
N GLU A 232 24.13 -3.82 0.82
CA GLU A 232 24.49 -3.25 2.12
C GLU A 232 23.42 -2.24 2.57
N GLU A 233 23.05 -1.31 1.70
CA GLU A 233 22.01 -0.32 1.99
C GLU A 233 20.61 -0.95 2.10
N SER A 234 20.35 -2.03 1.36
CA SER A 234 19.11 -2.80 1.50
C SER A 234 19.05 -3.53 2.83
N GLN A 235 20.14 -4.18 3.24
CA GLN A 235 20.21 -4.85 4.54
C GLN A 235 20.09 -3.84 5.69
N ARG A 236 20.75 -2.68 5.60
CA ARG A 236 20.65 -1.59 6.58
C ARG A 236 19.20 -1.14 6.78
N LEU A 237 18.44 -0.99 5.69
CA LEU A 237 17.02 -0.61 5.75
C LEU A 237 16.15 -1.73 6.34
N ILE A 238 16.42 -2.99 5.97
CA ILE A 238 15.73 -4.16 6.52
C ILE A 238 15.95 -4.27 8.04
N ASP A 239 17.18 -4.06 8.50
CA ASP A 239 17.54 -4.11 9.92
C ASP A 239 16.82 -3.01 10.69
N ALA A 240 16.77 -1.79 10.15
CA ALA A 240 16.03 -0.67 10.75
C ALA A 240 14.52 -0.98 10.85
N PHE A 241 13.91 -1.56 9.81
CA PHE A 241 12.54 -2.07 9.87
C PHE A 241 12.36 -3.20 10.89
N GLY A 242 13.38 -4.05 11.07
CA GLY A 242 13.42 -5.12 12.06
C GLY A 242 13.38 -4.59 13.49
N VAL A 243 14.21 -3.59 13.80
CA VAL A 243 14.24 -2.94 15.12
C VAL A 243 12.87 -2.35 15.47
N GLU A 244 12.25 -1.60 14.54
CA GLU A 244 10.93 -0.99 14.76
C GLU A 244 9.80 -2.03 14.99
N ASN A 245 9.93 -3.23 14.40
CA ASN A 245 8.98 -4.31 14.62
C ASN A 245 9.14 -4.97 15.99
N GLN A 246 10.37 -5.10 16.47
CA GLN A 246 10.68 -5.79 17.72
C GLN A 246 10.45 -4.90 18.93
N VAL A 247 10.83 -3.62 18.85
CA VAL A 247 10.78 -2.67 19.97
C VAL A 247 9.39 -2.04 20.07
N THR A 248 8.87 -1.93 21.29
CA THR A 248 7.62 -1.19 21.57
C THR A 248 7.95 0.28 21.75
N ALA A 249 7.31 1.16 20.96
CA ALA A 249 7.52 2.62 21.00
C ALA A 249 9.00 3.05 20.94
N PRO A 250 9.76 2.64 19.90
CA PRO A 250 11.17 3.04 19.79
C PRO A 250 11.33 4.53 19.51
N GLU A 251 12.44 5.10 19.97
CA GLU A 251 12.86 6.45 19.60
C GLU A 251 13.22 6.51 18.12
N TRP A 252 12.39 7.20 17.31
CA TRP A 252 12.50 7.21 15.84
C TRP A 252 13.90 7.62 15.36
N ASN A 253 14.50 8.65 15.97
CA ASN A 253 15.83 9.14 15.60
C ASN A 253 16.93 8.09 15.80
N SER A 254 16.78 7.16 16.75
CA SER A 254 17.76 6.10 16.96
C SER A 254 17.77 5.06 15.83
N ILE A 255 16.65 4.92 15.10
CA ILE A 255 16.48 3.96 14.01
C ILE A 255 16.68 4.63 12.66
N TYR A 256 16.04 5.79 12.46
CA TYR A 256 15.89 6.43 11.15
C TYR A 256 16.58 7.80 11.02
N GLY A 257 17.19 8.31 12.09
CA GLY A 257 17.74 9.67 12.12
C GLY A 257 18.77 9.97 11.03
N THR A 258 19.59 8.99 10.65
CA THR A 258 20.59 9.11 9.57
C THR A 258 19.97 9.12 8.17
N GLY A 259 18.74 8.63 8.02
CA GLY A 259 18.05 8.54 6.73
C GLY A 259 18.49 7.35 5.86
N PHE A 260 17.70 7.12 4.81
CA PHE A 260 17.87 6.04 3.84
C PHE A 260 17.56 6.54 2.45
N ASP A 261 18.47 6.34 1.49
CA ASP A 261 18.23 6.66 0.08
C ASP A 261 17.78 5.43 -0.73
N THR A 262 17.70 4.26 -0.08
CA THR A 262 17.20 3.01 -0.66
C THR A 262 15.72 3.12 -1.04
N LEU A 263 15.42 2.85 -2.31
CA LEU A 263 14.06 2.84 -2.86
C LEU A 263 13.58 1.42 -3.18
N HIS A 264 14.45 0.59 -3.77
CA HIS A 264 14.18 -0.81 -4.08
C HIS A 264 15.19 -1.73 -3.40
N LEU A 265 14.71 -2.80 -2.76
CA LEU A 265 15.57 -3.75 -2.02
C LEU A 265 16.29 -4.74 -2.97
N LYS A 266 15.83 -4.87 -4.21
CA LYS A 266 16.44 -5.72 -5.25
C LYS A 266 16.80 -4.89 -6.49
N SER A 267 17.80 -5.37 -7.22
CA SER A 267 18.43 -4.69 -8.37
C SER A 267 17.65 -4.81 -9.67
N GLU A 268 16.71 -5.75 -9.75
CA GLU A 268 15.76 -5.81 -10.85
C GLU A 268 14.83 -4.59 -10.75
N LEU A 269 15.05 -3.61 -11.63
CA LEU A 269 14.13 -2.49 -11.83
C LEU A 269 12.72 -3.08 -12.08
N PRO A 270 11.66 -2.49 -11.50
CA PRO A 270 10.31 -3.01 -11.68
C PRO A 270 9.96 -3.14 -13.17
N GLU A 271 9.38 -4.27 -13.58
CA GLU A 271 8.76 -4.40 -14.92
C GLU A 271 7.73 -3.28 -15.18
N HIS A 272 7.22 -2.67 -14.10
CA HIS A 272 6.23 -1.59 -14.04
C HIS A 272 6.77 -0.16 -14.23
N GLU A 273 8.06 0.01 -14.59
CA GLU A 273 8.54 1.27 -15.18
C GLU A 273 8.20 1.41 -16.66
N ARG A 274 7.55 0.40 -17.25
CA ARG A 274 7.00 0.49 -18.61
C ARG A 274 5.73 1.33 -18.61
N PRO A 275 5.46 2.06 -19.71
CA PRO A 275 4.16 2.67 -19.90
C PRO A 275 3.05 1.61 -19.80
N MET A 276 1.92 1.98 -19.21
CA MET A 276 0.78 1.09 -19.00
C MET A 276 -0.40 1.52 -19.88
N LEU A 277 -1.13 0.54 -20.42
CA LEU A 277 -2.39 0.76 -21.13
C LEU A 277 -3.53 0.07 -20.38
N PHE A 278 -4.41 0.84 -19.75
CA PHE A 278 -5.62 0.33 -19.12
C PHE A 278 -6.73 0.28 -20.16
N LEU A 279 -7.14 -0.93 -20.53
CA LEU A 279 -8.22 -1.18 -21.49
C LEU A 279 -9.58 -0.86 -20.89
N SER A 280 -10.50 -0.40 -21.73
CA SER A 280 -11.85 0.02 -21.36
C SER A 280 -12.87 -1.12 -21.33
N GLY A 281 -12.62 -2.19 -22.10
CA GLY A 281 -13.59 -3.23 -22.42
C GLY A 281 -14.45 -2.95 -23.66
N ASP A 282 -14.21 -1.84 -24.35
CA ASP A 282 -14.77 -1.55 -25.67
C ASP A 282 -13.82 -2.13 -26.73
N GLY A 283 -14.24 -3.22 -27.40
CA GLY A 283 -13.38 -4.01 -28.28
C GLY A 283 -12.80 -3.22 -29.46
N ASP A 284 -13.57 -2.31 -30.05
CA ASP A 284 -13.13 -1.50 -31.18
C ASP A 284 -12.12 -0.45 -30.69
N MET A 285 -12.46 0.28 -29.63
CA MET A 285 -11.59 1.32 -29.08
C MET A 285 -10.27 0.77 -28.53
N ASP A 286 -10.34 -0.35 -27.80
CA ASP A 286 -9.17 -1.00 -27.21
C ASP A 286 -8.23 -1.54 -28.31
N THR A 287 -8.80 -2.09 -29.39
CA THR A 287 -8.05 -2.60 -30.53
C THR A 287 -7.36 -1.48 -31.32
N ASP A 288 -8.06 -0.38 -31.59
CA ASP A 288 -7.52 0.79 -32.29
C ASP A 288 -6.27 1.34 -31.60
N VAL A 289 -6.37 1.59 -30.29
CA VAL A 289 -5.27 2.18 -29.51
C VAL A 289 -4.11 1.19 -29.37
N THR A 290 -4.39 -0.09 -29.14
CA THR A 290 -3.34 -1.12 -29.02
C THR A 290 -2.57 -1.29 -30.33
N ALA A 291 -3.27 -1.28 -31.48
CA ALA A 291 -2.65 -1.34 -32.79
C ALA A 291 -1.77 -0.11 -33.05
N TYR A 292 -2.25 1.08 -32.68
CA TYR A 292 -1.48 2.33 -32.84
C TYR A 292 -0.20 2.35 -32.01
N ILE A 293 -0.26 1.94 -30.73
CA ILE A 293 0.91 1.79 -29.86
C ILE A 293 1.92 0.81 -30.45
N SER A 294 1.42 -0.33 -30.96
CA SER A 294 2.26 -1.35 -31.58
C SER A 294 2.97 -0.83 -32.84
N GLN A 295 2.28 -0.02 -33.66
CA GLN A 295 2.84 0.60 -34.85
C GLN A 295 4.00 1.56 -34.52
N LEU A 296 3.91 2.26 -33.39
CA LEU A 296 4.96 3.17 -32.91
C LEU A 296 6.13 2.43 -32.23
N GLY A 297 6.05 1.11 -32.07
CA GLY A 297 7.08 0.31 -31.40
C GLY A 297 7.19 0.56 -29.88
N VAL A 298 6.15 1.16 -29.28
CA VAL A 298 6.12 1.43 -27.84
C VAL A 298 5.72 0.16 -27.09
N ASN A 299 6.60 -0.31 -26.21
CA ASN A 299 6.33 -1.48 -25.38
C ASN A 299 5.54 -1.08 -24.13
N VAL A 300 4.31 -1.59 -24.00
CA VAL A 300 3.39 -1.22 -22.91
C VAL A 300 2.92 -2.46 -22.13
N GLU A 301 2.76 -2.30 -20.83
CA GLU A 301 2.04 -3.27 -19.99
C GLU A 301 0.53 -3.05 -20.15
N THR A 302 -0.19 -4.04 -20.65
CA THR A 302 -1.65 -3.93 -20.86
C THR A 302 -2.41 -4.45 -19.65
N VAL A 303 -3.32 -3.62 -19.12
CA VAL A 303 -4.19 -3.95 -18.00
C VAL A 303 -5.63 -4.06 -18.48
N ASN A 304 -6.15 -5.29 -18.50
CA ASN A 304 -7.52 -5.57 -18.88
C ASN A 304 -8.55 -4.90 -17.94
N PRO A 305 -9.77 -4.59 -18.43
CA PRO A 305 -10.86 -4.20 -17.55
C PRO A 305 -11.17 -5.32 -16.55
N PRO A 306 -11.69 -4.99 -15.35
CA PRO A 306 -12.13 -6.00 -14.38
C PRO A 306 -13.16 -6.94 -15.01
N VAL A 307 -12.96 -8.25 -14.85
CA VAL A 307 -13.88 -9.30 -15.36
C VAL A 307 -15.11 -9.45 -14.46
N GLU A 308 -14.97 -9.05 -13.20
CA GLU A 308 -16.02 -9.10 -12.18
C GLU A 308 -17.17 -8.17 -12.55
N ARG A 309 -18.23 -8.74 -13.11
CA ARG A 309 -19.47 -8.00 -13.33
C ARG A 309 -20.13 -7.83 -11.97
N LEU A 310 -20.27 -6.58 -11.53
CA LEU A 310 -21.25 -6.26 -10.52
C LEU A 310 -22.61 -6.69 -11.08
N THR A 311 -23.20 -7.74 -10.50
CA THR A 311 -24.50 -8.26 -10.92
C THR A 311 -25.61 -7.51 -10.17
N SER A 312 -26.83 -7.54 -10.71
CA SER A 312 -28.02 -7.04 -10.01
C SER A 312 -28.36 -7.81 -8.73
N GLU A 313 -27.65 -8.91 -8.46
CA GLU A 313 -27.82 -9.73 -7.26
C GLU A 313 -26.98 -9.23 -6.08
N ILE A 314 -26.10 -8.25 -6.31
CA ILE A 314 -25.31 -7.65 -5.22
C ILE A 314 -26.20 -6.69 -4.44
N VAL A 315 -26.28 -6.94 -3.13
CA VAL A 315 -27.02 -6.10 -2.17
C VAL A 315 -26.07 -5.32 -1.26
N ASP A 316 -26.54 -4.21 -0.72
CA ASP A 316 -25.87 -3.44 0.32
C ASP A 316 -25.98 -4.11 1.71
N ALA A 317 -25.53 -3.42 2.75
CA ALA A 317 -25.57 -3.95 4.13
C ALA A 317 -27.00 -4.08 4.71
N ASN A 318 -28.00 -3.44 4.10
CA ASN A 318 -29.40 -3.49 4.49
C ASN A 318 -30.19 -4.52 3.66
N GLY A 319 -29.57 -5.15 2.66
CA GLY A 319 -30.23 -6.08 1.73
C GLY A 319 -30.85 -5.40 0.51
N GLU A 320 -30.61 -4.11 0.32
CA GLU A 320 -31.12 -3.38 -0.84
C GLU A 320 -30.22 -3.63 -2.06
N PRO A 321 -30.78 -3.91 -3.25
CA PRO A 321 -29.99 -4.07 -4.46
C PRO A 321 -29.12 -2.84 -4.76
N LEU A 322 -27.86 -3.05 -5.12
CA LEU A 322 -27.01 -1.95 -5.54
C LEU A 322 -27.52 -1.36 -6.86
N VAL A 323 -27.78 -0.06 -6.85
CA VAL A 323 -28.07 0.69 -8.08
C VAL A 323 -26.76 0.89 -8.84
N LEU A 324 -26.53 0.04 -9.83
CA LEU A 324 -25.44 0.23 -10.78
C LEU A 324 -25.82 1.38 -11.70
N THR A 325 -25.39 2.60 -11.36
CA THR A 325 -25.43 3.70 -12.32
C THR A 325 -24.49 3.33 -13.47
N ALA A 326 -25.00 3.21 -14.69
CA ALA A 326 -24.25 2.83 -15.90
C ALA A 326 -23.06 3.76 -16.25
N ALA A 327 -22.78 4.75 -15.41
CA ALA A 327 -21.95 5.93 -15.68
C ALA A 327 -20.43 5.71 -15.54
N HIS A 328 -19.95 4.57 -15.06
CA HIS A 328 -18.51 4.37 -14.82
C HIS A 328 -17.98 3.10 -15.47
N ARG A 329 -18.12 3.00 -16.81
CA ARG A 329 -17.20 2.16 -17.58
C ARG A 329 -15.81 2.76 -17.49
N ARG A 330 -14.79 1.92 -17.32
CA ARG A 330 -13.39 2.37 -17.36
C ARG A 330 -13.16 3.03 -18.72
N VAL A 331 -12.68 4.27 -18.73
CA VAL A 331 -12.20 4.93 -19.94
C VAL A 331 -10.82 4.36 -20.26
N ILE A 332 -10.54 4.10 -21.55
CA ILE A 332 -9.20 3.66 -21.96
C ILE A 332 -8.18 4.71 -21.53
N CYS A 333 -7.08 4.27 -20.95
CA CYS A 333 -6.10 5.17 -20.33
C CYS A 333 -4.69 4.70 -20.62
N PHE A 334 -3.89 5.58 -21.24
CA PHE A 334 -2.46 5.38 -21.39
C PHE A 334 -1.73 6.14 -20.29
N ARG A 335 -0.76 5.48 -19.67
CA ARG A 335 0.05 6.05 -18.59
C ARG A 335 1.51 5.89 -18.93
N GLN A 336 2.21 7.00 -19.01
CA GLN A 336 3.67 6.98 -19.13
C GLN A 336 4.30 6.95 -17.75
N VAL A 337 5.24 6.02 -17.56
CA VAL A 337 6.06 5.94 -16.34
C VAL A 337 7.44 6.53 -16.67
N GLY A 338 7.99 7.32 -15.75
CA GLY A 338 9.20 8.14 -15.94
C GLY A 338 8.89 9.57 -16.43
N GLY A 339 9.46 10.58 -15.75
CA GLY A 339 9.14 11.99 -15.99
C GLY A 339 7.87 12.41 -15.23
N MET A 340 6.96 13.18 -15.84
CA MET A 340 5.81 13.81 -15.16
C MET A 340 4.66 12.87 -14.75
N HIS A 341 4.82 11.54 -14.89
CA HIS A 341 3.75 10.56 -14.67
C HIS A 341 2.45 10.89 -15.42
N THR A 342 2.59 11.24 -16.70
CA THR A 342 1.47 11.68 -17.54
C THR A 342 0.43 10.57 -17.68
N GLU A 343 -0.84 10.95 -17.45
CA GLU A 343 -2.01 10.12 -17.65
C GLU A 343 -2.87 10.73 -18.76
N VAL A 344 -3.18 9.95 -19.79
CA VAL A 344 -3.97 10.39 -20.94
C VAL A 344 -5.15 9.44 -21.13
N GLN A 345 -6.35 10.00 -21.11
CA GLN A 345 -7.60 9.23 -21.16
C GLN A 345 -8.35 9.47 -22.48
N GLY A 346 -8.88 8.39 -23.05
CA GLY A 346 -9.69 8.40 -24.27
C GLY A 346 -8.87 8.22 -25.55
N ARG A 347 -9.46 7.55 -26.54
CA ARG A 347 -8.80 7.14 -27.79
C ARG A 347 -8.04 8.28 -28.47
N ASN A 348 -8.72 9.37 -28.79
CA ASN A 348 -8.14 10.45 -29.58
C ASN A 348 -7.00 11.15 -28.84
N ALA A 349 -7.17 11.42 -27.55
CA ALA A 349 -6.15 12.08 -26.73
C ALA A 349 -4.90 11.21 -26.59
N ILE A 350 -5.07 9.89 -26.39
CA ILE A 350 -3.93 8.96 -26.33
C ILE A 350 -3.16 8.95 -27.65
N MET A 351 -3.87 8.86 -28.78
CA MET A 351 -3.22 8.84 -30.09
C MET A 351 -2.49 10.15 -30.39
N GLU A 352 -3.10 11.30 -30.05
CA GLU A 352 -2.48 12.61 -30.22
C GLU A 352 -1.23 12.77 -29.37
N TYR A 353 -1.30 12.41 -28.08
CA TYR A 353 -0.17 12.41 -27.17
C TYR A 353 0.99 11.56 -27.70
N LEU A 354 0.72 10.30 -28.06
CA LEU A 354 1.75 9.39 -28.57
C LEU A 354 2.37 9.87 -29.88
N LYS A 355 1.57 10.51 -30.74
CA LYS A 355 2.08 11.13 -31.96
C LYS A 355 3.08 12.23 -31.64
N GLU A 356 2.78 13.09 -30.67
CA GLU A 356 3.67 14.18 -30.28
C GLU A 356 4.94 13.69 -29.57
N THR A 357 4.82 12.67 -28.70
CA THR A 357 5.94 12.22 -27.88
C THR A 357 6.80 11.13 -28.50
N CYS A 358 6.25 10.30 -29.40
CA CYS A 358 6.94 9.13 -29.94
C CYS A 358 7.23 9.22 -31.45
N ALA A 359 6.50 10.04 -32.22
CA ALA A 359 6.77 10.20 -33.65
C ALA A 359 8.04 11.00 -34.03
N PRO A 360 8.68 11.86 -33.19
CA PRO A 360 9.90 12.57 -33.58
C PRO A 360 11.14 11.70 -33.82
N HIS A 361 11.06 10.38 -33.62
CA HIS A 361 12.20 9.44 -33.73
C HIS A 361 12.08 8.44 -34.89
N VAL A 362 11.13 8.66 -35.81
CA VAL A 362 11.00 7.89 -37.06
C VAL A 362 11.22 8.81 -38.25
N GLN A 363 12.46 9.22 -38.49
CA GLN A 363 12.95 9.69 -39.79
C GLN A 363 14.35 9.12 -40.06
#